data_AF-A0A7X0P312-F1
#
_entry.id   AF-A0A7X0P312-F1
#
_cell.length_a   1.000
_cell.length_b   1.000
_cell.length_c   1.000
_cell.angle_alpha   90.00
_cell.angle_beta   90.00
_cell.angle_gamma   90.00
#
_symmetry.space_group_name_H-M   'P 1'
#
loop_
_entity.id
_entity.type
_entity.pdbx_description
1 polymer ?
#
loop_
_entity_poly.entity_id
_entity_poly.type
_entity_poly.pdbx_seq_one_letter_code
_entity_poly.pdbx_strand_id
1 'polypeptide(L)'
;MYEGDVLAGNWRRPGKGKIPKVPAEPDLVVEDADSGFCGAVVACDKEAVTLEDRFGKRRLFPLAPAAFLLDGKPVTLVRPAAAPASGPRRSASGSIAVEGLRARVARQSRIYVEGVHDAALVEKIWGHDLRVEGVVVEYLEGVDDLPAIVAEFGPEPGRRLGVLVDHLVPGSKESRIAAGITSPDVLVVGHPYIDIWQAVKPSVLRIPAWPEVPRGVPWKEGVIAALGWRMEPAEAWRRILGAVSTYTDLEPELLGRVEELIDFVTEAP
;
A
#
# COMPACT_ATOMS: atom_id res chain seq x y z
N MET A 1 -5.20 -58.06 -52.31
CA MET A 1 -5.03 -56.71 -52.87
C MET A 1 -5.58 -55.73 -51.85
N TYR A 2 -4.67 -55.12 -51.08
CA TYR A 2 -4.95 -53.92 -50.30
C TYR A 2 -4.63 -52.75 -51.22
N GLU A 3 -5.63 -51.96 -51.59
CA GLU A 3 -5.42 -50.57 -52.03
C GLU A 3 -6.76 -49.84 -51.93
N GLY A 4 -6.90 -49.14 -50.81
CA GLY A 4 -7.99 -48.24 -50.49
C GLY A 4 -7.41 -47.15 -49.61
N ASP A 5 -6.77 -46.19 -50.28
CA ASP A 5 -6.29 -44.87 -49.85
C ASP A 5 -6.42 -44.53 -48.34
N VAL A 6 -5.27 -44.53 -47.66
CA VAL A 6 -5.11 -44.21 -46.24
C VAL A 6 -5.00 -42.69 -45.96
N LEU A 7 -5.22 -41.82 -46.95
CA LEU A 7 -5.04 -40.36 -46.81
C LEU A 7 -6.32 -39.51 -46.94
N ALA A 8 -7.51 -40.12 -47.05
CA ALA A 8 -8.76 -39.38 -47.28
C ALA A 8 -9.60 -39.07 -46.00
N GLY A 9 -8.96 -38.83 -44.86
CA GLY A 9 -9.65 -38.45 -43.62
C GLY A 9 -9.03 -37.23 -42.94
N ASN A 10 -9.83 -36.24 -42.60
CA ASN A 10 -9.39 -35.11 -41.78
C ASN A 10 -9.25 -35.56 -40.31
N TRP A 11 -8.24 -36.40 -40.02
CA TRP A 11 -7.96 -36.96 -38.69
C TRP A 11 -7.45 -35.90 -37.69
N ARG A 12 -7.24 -34.65 -38.13
CA ARG A 12 -6.66 -33.55 -37.34
C ARG A 12 -7.65 -32.75 -36.49
N ARG A 13 -8.94 -33.12 -36.46
CA ARG A 13 -9.92 -32.46 -35.58
C ARG A 13 -10.65 -33.47 -34.69
N PRO A 14 -10.37 -33.50 -33.37
CA PRO A 14 -11.21 -34.23 -32.45
C PRO A 14 -12.63 -33.67 -32.46
N GLY A 15 -13.62 -34.54 -32.65
CA GLY A 15 -15.03 -34.19 -32.50
C GLY A 15 -15.34 -33.75 -31.06
N LYS A 16 -16.09 -32.65 -30.93
CA LYS A 16 -16.87 -32.25 -29.72
C LYS A 16 -16.18 -32.38 -28.34
N GLY A 17 -14.87 -32.15 -28.24
CA GLY A 17 -14.16 -31.96 -26.96
C GLY A 17 -13.77 -30.49 -26.77
N LYS A 18 -13.87 -29.95 -25.54
CA LYS A 18 -13.25 -28.63 -25.23
C LYS A 18 -11.74 -28.80 -25.30
N ILE A 19 -11.08 -28.06 -26.20
CA ILE A 19 -9.62 -28.02 -26.28
C ILE A 19 -9.09 -27.42 -24.96
N PRO A 20 -8.18 -28.10 -24.26
CA PRO A 20 -7.66 -27.62 -22.99
C PRO A 20 -6.86 -26.33 -23.21
N LYS A 21 -7.07 -25.37 -22.30
CA LYS A 21 -6.27 -24.15 -22.21
C LYS A 21 -5.12 -24.42 -21.25
N VAL A 22 -3.88 -24.21 -21.71
CA VAL A 22 -2.66 -24.48 -20.93
C VAL A 22 -1.89 -23.16 -20.78
N PRO A 23 -1.55 -22.73 -19.56
CA PRO A 23 -0.67 -21.58 -19.35
C PRO A 23 0.69 -21.78 -20.03
N ALA A 24 1.16 -20.82 -20.80
CA ALA A 24 2.50 -20.83 -21.44
C ALA A 24 3.59 -20.49 -20.41
N GLU A 25 3.73 -21.35 -19.40
CA GLU A 25 4.75 -21.20 -18.35
C GLU A 25 6.16 -21.42 -18.91
N PRO A 26 7.19 -20.75 -18.38
CA PRO A 26 8.57 -21.01 -18.75
C PRO A 26 8.90 -22.50 -18.67
N ASP A 27 9.71 -22.98 -19.61
CA ASP A 27 10.15 -24.38 -19.75
C ASP A 27 9.05 -25.39 -20.16
N LEU A 28 7.80 -24.96 -20.36
CA LEU A 28 6.78 -25.80 -20.97
C LEU A 28 7.17 -26.13 -22.42
N VAL A 29 7.28 -27.42 -22.75
CA VAL A 29 7.62 -27.88 -24.10
C VAL A 29 6.35 -28.15 -24.90
N VAL A 30 6.24 -27.50 -26.06
CA VAL A 30 5.08 -27.61 -26.96
C VAL A 30 5.54 -27.63 -28.40
N GLU A 31 4.70 -28.18 -29.27
CA GLU A 31 4.91 -28.19 -30.71
C GLU A 31 3.85 -27.31 -31.39
N ASP A 32 4.28 -26.45 -32.31
CA ASP A 32 3.36 -25.71 -33.18
C ASP A 32 2.72 -26.65 -34.22
N ALA A 33 1.39 -26.74 -34.24
CA ALA A 33 0.65 -27.74 -35.02
C ALA A 33 0.75 -27.53 -36.55
N ASP A 34 1.04 -26.30 -36.98
CA ASP A 34 1.16 -25.94 -38.39
C ASP A 34 2.58 -26.18 -38.93
N SER A 35 3.61 -25.69 -38.22
CA SER A 35 5.00 -25.80 -38.68
C SER A 35 5.78 -26.99 -38.10
N GLY A 36 5.22 -27.72 -37.14
CA GLY A 36 5.87 -28.86 -36.47
C GLY A 36 7.07 -28.45 -35.61
N PHE A 37 7.17 -27.17 -35.24
CA PHE A 37 8.29 -26.65 -34.47
C PHE A 37 8.09 -26.95 -32.99
N CYS A 38 8.96 -27.79 -32.44
CA CYS A 38 8.94 -28.19 -31.03
C CYS A 38 10.00 -27.43 -30.23
N GLY A 39 9.59 -26.79 -29.13
CA GLY A 39 10.48 -26.02 -28.28
C GLY A 39 9.88 -25.69 -26.91
N ALA A 40 10.75 -25.27 -25.99
CA ALA A 40 10.37 -24.80 -24.65
C ALA A 40 9.92 -23.34 -24.69
N VAL A 41 8.90 -22.98 -23.93
CA VAL A 41 8.48 -21.59 -23.75
C VAL A 41 9.57 -20.82 -23.01
N VAL A 42 10.10 -19.79 -23.64
CA VAL A 42 11.11 -18.89 -23.04
C VAL A 42 10.57 -17.48 -22.78
N ALA A 43 9.47 -17.12 -23.43
CA ALA A 43 8.75 -15.88 -23.20
C ALA A 43 7.29 -15.99 -23.67
N CYS A 44 6.38 -15.27 -23.01
CA CYS A 44 4.99 -15.14 -23.44
C CYS A 44 4.56 -13.68 -23.24
N ASP A 45 4.13 -13.02 -24.32
CA ASP A 45 3.53 -11.69 -24.27
C ASP A 45 1.99 -11.79 -24.34
N LYS A 46 1.32 -10.70 -24.73
CA LYS A 46 -0.15 -10.66 -24.81
C LYS A 46 -0.71 -11.42 -26.02
N GLU A 47 0.04 -11.52 -27.10
CA GLU A 47 -0.44 -11.98 -28.40
C GLU A 47 0.30 -13.24 -28.89
N ALA A 48 1.51 -13.47 -28.38
CA ALA A 48 2.38 -14.54 -28.85
C ALA A 48 3.24 -15.17 -27.74
N VAL A 49 3.72 -16.37 -28.05
CA VAL A 49 4.68 -17.14 -27.25
C VAL A 49 5.97 -17.33 -28.04
N THR A 50 7.11 -17.22 -27.39
CA THR A 50 8.42 -17.53 -27.97
C THR A 50 8.83 -18.93 -27.52
N LEU A 51 9.08 -19.82 -28.48
CA LEU A 51 9.59 -21.17 -28.26
C LEU A 51 11.07 -21.24 -28.65
N GLU A 52 11.87 -21.92 -27.85
CA GLU A 52 13.28 -22.24 -28.11
C GLU A 52 13.45 -23.75 -28.31
N ASP A 53 14.04 -24.16 -29.45
CA ASP A 53 14.36 -25.58 -29.69
C ASP A 53 15.64 -26.02 -28.98
N ARG A 54 15.92 -27.33 -29.00
CA ARG A 54 17.13 -27.91 -28.38
C ARG A 54 18.47 -27.42 -28.93
N PHE A 55 18.47 -26.72 -30.07
CA PHE A 55 19.66 -26.14 -30.69
C PHE A 55 19.74 -24.63 -30.44
N GLY A 56 18.87 -24.08 -29.59
CA GLY A 56 18.83 -22.67 -29.21
C GLY A 56 18.13 -21.77 -30.24
N LYS A 57 17.45 -22.33 -31.25
CA LYS A 57 16.71 -21.53 -32.24
C LYS A 57 15.40 -21.06 -31.63
N ARG A 58 15.14 -19.75 -31.70
CA ARG A 58 13.91 -19.12 -31.18
C ARG A 58 12.94 -18.76 -32.29
N ARG A 59 11.65 -19.02 -32.07
CA ARG A 59 10.57 -18.60 -32.97
C ARG A 59 9.36 -18.12 -32.18
N LEU A 60 8.67 -17.13 -32.73
CA LEU A 60 7.47 -16.52 -32.16
C LEU A 60 6.22 -17.14 -32.82
N PHE A 61 5.23 -17.50 -32.01
CA PHE A 61 3.97 -18.11 -32.44
C PHE A 61 2.78 -17.40 -31.80
N PRO A 62 1.74 -17.03 -32.57
CA PRO A 62 0.52 -16.44 -32.01
C PRO A 62 -0.19 -17.38 -31.03
N LEU A 63 -0.83 -16.84 -30.00
CA LEU A 63 -1.68 -17.59 -29.05
C LEU A 63 -3.04 -17.96 -29.67
N ALA A 64 -3.03 -18.59 -30.85
CA ALA A 64 -4.24 -18.96 -31.56
C ALA A 64 -4.91 -20.21 -30.95
N PRO A 65 -6.26 -20.30 -30.98
CA PRO A 65 -6.97 -21.48 -30.50
C PRO A 65 -6.50 -22.76 -31.19
N ALA A 66 -6.17 -23.78 -30.39
CA ALA A 66 -5.72 -25.11 -30.85
C ALA A 66 -4.43 -25.11 -31.69
N ALA A 67 -3.61 -24.07 -31.62
CA ALA A 67 -2.42 -23.94 -32.46
C ALA A 67 -1.23 -24.79 -31.99
N PHE A 68 -1.28 -25.37 -30.79
CA PHE A 68 -0.16 -26.09 -30.19
C PHE A 68 -0.52 -27.53 -29.87
N LEU A 69 0.48 -28.40 -29.85
CA LEU A 69 0.41 -29.76 -29.36
C LEU A 69 1.23 -29.87 -28.07
N LEU A 70 0.61 -30.40 -27.02
CA LEU A 70 1.29 -30.84 -25.80
C LEU A 70 1.18 -32.37 -25.76
N ASP A 71 2.31 -33.07 -25.74
CA ASP A 71 2.37 -34.54 -25.85
C ASP A 71 1.55 -35.09 -27.04
N GLY A 72 1.61 -34.40 -28.18
CA GLY A 72 0.89 -34.75 -29.40
C GLY A 72 -0.62 -34.45 -29.38
N LYS A 73 -1.15 -33.82 -28.31
CA LYS A 73 -2.57 -33.48 -28.19
C LYS A 73 -2.81 -31.97 -28.39
N PRO A 74 -3.82 -31.55 -29.18
CA PRO A 74 -4.13 -30.14 -29.37
C PRO A 74 -4.45 -29.40 -28.08
N VAL A 75 -3.77 -28.27 -27.84
CA VAL A 75 -3.97 -27.36 -26.72
C VAL A 75 -4.03 -25.91 -27.21
N THR A 76 -4.68 -25.04 -26.43
CA THR A 76 -4.62 -23.59 -26.62
C THR A 76 -3.73 -23.00 -25.55
N LEU A 77 -2.60 -22.41 -25.95
CA LEU A 77 -1.77 -21.70 -24.99
C LEU A 77 -2.43 -20.40 -24.56
N VAL A 78 -2.37 -20.11 -23.26
CA VAL A 78 -2.83 -18.86 -22.68
C VAL A 78 -1.72 -18.23 -21.87
N ARG A 79 -1.77 -16.91 -21.70
CA ARG A 79 -0.81 -16.20 -20.86
C ARG A 79 -0.81 -16.78 -19.43
N PRO A 80 0.37 -17.05 -18.83
CA PRO A 80 0.45 -17.44 -17.43
C PRO A 80 -0.23 -16.41 -16.53
N ALA A 81 -1.00 -16.89 -15.55
CA ALA A 81 -1.45 -16.03 -14.47
C ALA A 81 -0.20 -15.54 -13.71
N ALA A 82 -0.11 -14.24 -13.44
CA ALA A 82 0.96 -13.74 -12.60
C ALA A 82 0.91 -14.47 -11.25
N ALA A 83 2.02 -15.10 -10.85
CA ALA A 83 2.10 -15.74 -9.55
C ALA A 83 1.74 -14.70 -8.47
N PRO A 84 0.82 -15.02 -7.54
CA PRO A 84 0.56 -14.12 -6.42
C PRO A 84 1.86 -13.91 -5.66
N ALA A 85 2.22 -12.66 -5.40
CA ALA A 85 3.44 -12.32 -4.67
C ALA A 85 3.47 -13.10 -3.33
N SER A 86 4.34 -14.09 -3.22
CA SER A 86 4.39 -15.05 -2.12
C SER A 86 5.28 -14.54 -0.98
N GLY A 87 4.88 -13.43 -0.38
CA GLY A 87 5.42 -12.96 0.89
C GLY A 87 4.28 -12.39 1.74
N PRO A 88 4.42 -12.34 3.08
CA PRO A 88 3.46 -11.62 3.91
C PRO A 88 3.36 -10.18 3.37
N ARG A 89 2.19 -9.77 2.90
CA ARG A 89 2.00 -8.36 2.52
C ARG A 89 2.28 -7.52 3.75
N ARG A 90 3.08 -6.47 3.62
CA ARG A 90 3.29 -5.51 4.70
C ARG A 90 2.26 -4.38 4.58
N SER A 91 1.79 -3.85 5.69
CA SER A 91 1.01 -2.60 5.73
C SER A 91 1.93 -1.40 5.41
N ALA A 92 1.34 -0.22 5.23
CA ALA A 92 2.12 0.99 4.98
C ALA A 92 2.99 1.39 6.19
N SER A 93 2.61 1.02 7.41
CA SER A 93 3.41 1.14 8.64
C SER A 93 4.56 0.12 8.73
N GLY A 94 4.56 -0.92 7.89
CA GLY A 94 5.58 -1.96 7.86
C GLY A 94 5.24 -3.24 8.63
N SER A 95 4.10 -3.29 9.33
CA SER A 95 3.58 -4.49 10.00
C SER A 95 3.18 -5.58 9.01
N ILE A 96 3.02 -6.81 9.49
CA ILE A 96 2.46 -7.90 8.68
C ILE A 96 0.96 -7.62 8.47
N ALA A 97 0.56 -7.40 7.23
CA ALA A 97 -0.83 -7.14 6.89
C ALA A 97 -1.67 -8.41 7.11
N VAL A 98 -2.65 -8.30 8.00
CA VAL A 98 -3.68 -9.32 8.19
C VAL A 98 -4.74 -9.18 7.10
N GLU A 99 -4.92 -10.23 6.31
CA GLU A 99 -6.02 -10.34 5.34
C GLU A 99 -7.26 -10.97 6.00
N GLY A 100 -8.46 -10.54 5.58
CA GLY A 100 -9.71 -11.13 6.07
C GLY A 100 -10.08 -10.72 7.50
N LEU A 101 -9.90 -9.43 7.84
CA LEU A 101 -10.34 -8.82 9.10
C LEU A 101 -11.78 -9.25 9.43
N ARG A 102 -11.93 -10.15 10.40
CA ARG A 102 -13.19 -10.24 11.16
C ARG A 102 -13.23 -9.00 12.03
N ALA A 103 -14.28 -8.20 11.92
CA ALA A 103 -14.45 -7.00 12.73
C ALA A 103 -14.28 -7.38 14.21
N ARG A 104 -13.15 -6.98 14.82
CA ARG A 104 -13.03 -6.98 16.28
C ARG A 104 -14.03 -5.96 16.80
N VAL A 105 -14.57 -6.20 18.00
CA VAL A 105 -15.33 -5.16 18.70
C VAL A 105 -14.38 -3.96 18.82
N ALA A 106 -14.82 -2.80 18.32
CA ALA A 106 -14.01 -1.59 18.38
C ALA A 106 -13.55 -1.39 19.83
N ARG A 107 -12.24 -1.18 20.02
CA ARG A 107 -11.74 -0.77 21.31
C ARG A 107 -12.41 0.56 21.67
N GLN A 108 -12.64 0.73 22.96
CA GLN A 108 -13.12 2.01 23.45
C GLN A 108 -12.02 3.07 23.40
N SER A 109 -10.75 2.67 23.30
CA SER A 109 -9.61 3.57 23.13
C SER A 109 -9.68 4.41 21.84
N ARG A 110 -9.09 5.60 21.88
CA ARG A 110 -9.08 6.59 20.79
C ARG A 110 -7.73 7.25 20.66
N ILE A 111 -7.39 7.67 19.44
CA ILE A 111 -6.30 8.60 19.17
C ILE A 111 -6.92 9.89 18.65
N TYR A 112 -6.59 11.02 19.27
CA TYR A 112 -6.91 12.35 18.76
C TYR A 112 -5.69 12.98 18.11
N VAL A 113 -5.90 13.70 17.01
CA VAL A 113 -4.86 14.45 16.31
C VAL A 113 -5.28 15.90 16.12
N GLU A 114 -4.35 16.85 16.14
CA GLU A 114 -4.70 18.28 16.12
C GLU A 114 -5.33 18.75 14.80
N GLY A 115 -4.94 18.17 13.66
CA GLY A 115 -5.35 18.64 12.36
C GLY A 115 -5.96 17.57 11.45
N VAL A 116 -6.71 18.03 10.44
CA VAL A 116 -7.22 17.16 9.37
C VAL A 116 -6.10 16.58 8.49
N HIS A 117 -4.95 17.25 8.41
CA HIS A 117 -3.79 16.75 7.68
C HIS A 117 -3.13 15.60 8.44
N ASP A 118 -3.00 15.73 9.75
CA ASP A 118 -2.51 14.71 10.68
C ASP A 118 -3.37 13.46 10.59
N ALA A 119 -4.70 13.63 10.69
CA ALA A 119 -5.64 12.53 10.56
C ALA A 119 -5.49 11.81 9.22
N ALA A 120 -5.34 12.57 8.13
CA ALA A 120 -5.16 12.00 6.80
C ALA A 120 -3.83 11.25 6.63
N LEU A 121 -2.75 11.73 7.24
CA LEU A 121 -1.45 11.05 7.22
C LEU A 121 -1.46 9.79 8.08
N VAL A 122 -2.03 9.88 9.28
CA VAL A 122 -2.17 8.75 10.21
C VAL A 122 -3.01 7.65 9.57
N GLU A 123 -4.16 7.99 9.01
CA GLU A 123 -5.02 7.03 8.29
C GLU A 123 -4.29 6.38 7.11
N LYS A 124 -3.50 7.16 6.37
CA LYS A 124 -2.77 6.63 5.20
C LYS A 124 -1.71 5.60 5.57
N ILE A 125 -0.95 5.84 6.65
CA ILE A 125 0.20 4.99 7.02
C ILE A 125 -0.19 3.89 8.02
N TRP A 126 -0.97 4.22 9.04
CA TRP A 126 -1.31 3.31 10.15
C TRP A 126 -2.78 2.88 10.17
N GLY A 127 -3.65 3.41 9.30
CA GLY A 127 -5.08 3.12 9.35
C GLY A 127 -5.41 1.62 9.24
N HIS A 128 -4.60 0.83 8.54
CA HIS A 128 -4.75 -0.64 8.52
C HIS A 128 -4.52 -1.25 9.90
N ASP A 129 -3.40 -0.96 10.54
CA ASP A 129 -3.02 -1.47 11.85
C ASP A 129 -4.01 -1.02 12.94
N LEU A 130 -4.40 0.26 12.92
CA LEU A 130 -5.39 0.81 13.84
C LEU A 130 -6.74 0.11 13.74
N ARG A 131 -7.18 -0.22 12.51
CA ARG A 131 -8.40 -1.02 12.28
C ARG A 131 -8.26 -2.46 12.76
N VAL A 132 -7.08 -3.07 12.67
CA VAL A 132 -6.78 -4.41 13.23
C VAL A 132 -6.91 -4.38 14.76
N GLU A 133 -6.47 -3.30 15.39
CA GLU A 133 -6.52 -3.12 16.84
C GLU A 133 -7.86 -2.56 17.35
N GLY A 134 -8.74 -2.13 16.46
CA GLY A 134 -10.04 -1.54 16.79
C GLY A 134 -9.94 -0.12 17.34
N VAL A 135 -8.85 0.59 17.08
CA VAL A 135 -8.60 1.96 17.51
C VAL A 135 -9.12 2.92 16.42
N VAL A 136 -9.81 3.99 16.85
CA VAL A 136 -10.31 5.03 15.94
C VAL A 136 -9.49 6.30 16.13
N VAL A 137 -9.25 6.98 15.02
CA VAL A 137 -8.60 8.30 14.97
C VAL A 137 -9.65 9.37 14.76
N GLU A 138 -9.64 10.38 15.61
CA GLU A 138 -10.50 11.56 15.54
C GLU A 138 -9.61 12.81 15.50
N TYR A 139 -10.09 13.92 14.95
CA TYR A 139 -9.34 15.18 14.96
C TYR A 139 -9.94 16.15 15.97
N LEU A 140 -9.09 17.02 16.51
CA LEU A 140 -9.44 18.10 17.43
C LEU A 140 -9.59 19.41 16.65
N GLU A 141 -10.42 20.33 17.12
CA GLU A 141 -10.41 21.72 16.65
C GLU A 141 -9.38 22.55 17.45
N GLY A 142 -8.18 21.99 17.61
CA GLY A 142 -7.09 22.54 18.42
C GLY A 142 -7.00 21.94 19.84
N VAL A 143 -5.83 22.12 20.45
CA VAL A 143 -5.51 21.52 21.77
C VAL A 143 -6.30 22.14 22.94
N ASP A 144 -6.92 23.30 22.75
CA ASP A 144 -7.67 24.02 23.81
C ASP A 144 -8.83 23.21 24.38
N ASP A 145 -9.47 22.39 23.54
CA ASP A 145 -10.62 21.58 23.92
C ASP A 145 -10.23 20.27 24.61
N LEU A 146 -8.92 19.95 24.66
CA LEU A 146 -8.43 18.69 25.18
C LEU A 146 -8.91 18.39 26.62
N PRO A 147 -8.90 19.33 27.59
CA PRO A 147 -9.40 19.04 28.93
C PRO A 147 -10.88 18.66 28.97
N ALA A 148 -11.71 19.29 28.13
CA ALA A 148 -13.14 18.98 28.04
C ALA A 148 -13.35 17.60 27.41
N ILE A 149 -12.59 17.28 26.34
CA ILE A 149 -12.64 15.99 25.66
C ILE A 149 -12.17 14.87 26.57
N VAL A 150 -11.12 15.08 27.37
CA VAL A 150 -10.68 14.11 28.38
C VAL A 150 -11.79 13.86 29.41
N ALA A 151 -12.47 14.91 29.87
CA ALA A 151 -13.55 14.76 30.84
C ALA A 151 -14.78 14.04 30.25
N GLU A 152 -15.17 14.36 29.02
CA GLU A 152 -16.30 13.72 28.33
C GLU A 152 -15.97 12.27 27.95
N PHE A 153 -14.77 12.03 27.44
CA PHE A 153 -14.31 10.70 27.12
C PHE A 153 -14.31 9.87 28.41
N GLY A 154 -13.75 10.33 29.53
CA GLY A 154 -13.62 9.51 30.74
C GLY A 154 -12.68 8.31 30.53
N PRO A 155 -11.36 8.57 30.32
CA PRO A 155 -10.36 7.53 30.20
C PRO A 155 -10.25 6.69 31.47
N GLU A 156 -10.07 5.38 31.30
CA GLU A 156 -9.91 4.40 32.37
C GLU A 156 -9.09 3.19 31.86
N PRO A 157 -8.66 2.26 32.73
CA PRO A 157 -7.91 1.08 32.31
C PRO A 157 -8.67 0.28 31.24
N GLY A 158 -8.02 0.06 30.09
CA GLY A 158 -8.64 -0.60 28.92
C GLY A 158 -9.44 0.32 28.00
N ARG A 159 -9.56 1.61 28.35
CA ARG A 159 -10.19 2.68 27.57
C ARG A 159 -9.29 3.92 27.61
N ARG A 160 -8.20 3.85 26.86
CA ARG A 160 -7.13 4.86 26.88
C ARG A 160 -7.30 5.91 25.79
N LEU A 161 -6.81 7.10 26.06
CA LEU A 161 -6.85 8.24 25.14
C LEU A 161 -5.42 8.64 24.74
N GLY A 162 -5.08 8.44 23.48
CA GLY A 162 -3.86 8.98 22.89
C GLY A 162 -4.13 10.32 22.22
N VAL A 163 -3.19 11.27 22.30
CA VAL A 163 -3.29 12.57 21.65
C VAL A 163 -1.97 12.93 20.99
N LEU A 164 -2.00 13.21 19.68
CA LEU A 164 -0.88 13.74 18.91
C LEU A 164 -1.11 15.24 18.66
N VAL A 165 -0.18 16.06 19.13
CA VAL A 165 -0.24 17.53 19.02
C VAL A 165 0.92 18.04 18.16
N ASP A 166 0.68 19.07 17.37
CA ASP A 166 1.71 19.72 16.57
C ASP A 166 2.60 20.56 17.48
N HIS A 167 3.88 20.69 17.11
CA HIS A 167 4.81 21.64 17.72
C HIS A 167 4.84 21.60 19.27
N LEU A 168 4.78 20.41 19.87
CA LEU A 168 4.80 20.24 21.32
C LEU A 168 6.20 20.46 21.89
N VAL A 169 6.58 21.73 22.09
CA VAL A 169 7.90 22.16 22.59
C VAL A 169 7.80 22.83 23.96
N PRO A 170 8.85 22.75 24.81
CA PRO A 170 8.83 23.38 26.13
C PRO A 170 8.48 24.87 26.08
N GLY A 171 7.49 25.27 26.87
CA GLY A 171 7.05 26.66 27.00
C GLY A 171 5.97 27.07 25.99
N SER A 172 5.60 26.20 25.05
CA SER A 172 4.47 26.42 24.14
C SER A 172 3.13 26.39 24.87
N LYS A 173 2.06 26.82 24.21
CA LYS A 173 0.70 26.76 24.77
C LYS A 173 0.25 25.32 24.94
N GLU A 174 0.55 24.50 23.94
CA GLU A 174 0.29 23.07 23.83
C GLU A 174 0.95 22.33 25.00
N SER A 175 2.23 22.63 25.29
CA SER A 175 2.95 22.00 26.40
C SER A 175 2.33 22.30 27.77
N ARG A 176 1.75 23.51 27.94
CA ARG A 176 1.07 23.90 29.17
C ARG A 176 -0.27 23.18 29.35
N ILE A 177 -1.03 23.01 28.26
CA ILE A 177 -2.30 22.28 28.29
C ILE A 177 -2.06 20.80 28.54
N ALA A 178 -1.10 20.20 27.82
CA ALA A 178 -0.70 18.80 28.01
C ALA A 178 -0.27 18.52 29.46
N ALA A 179 0.52 19.41 30.07
CA ALA A 179 0.94 19.28 31.47
C ALA A 179 -0.20 19.37 32.49
N GLY A 180 -1.36 19.90 32.10
CA GLY A 180 -2.57 19.93 32.93
C GLY A 180 -3.32 18.59 32.96
N ILE A 181 -3.01 17.66 32.06
CA ILE A 181 -3.65 16.34 31.98
C ILE A 181 -2.86 15.35 32.84
N THR A 182 -3.45 14.90 33.95
CA THR A 182 -2.77 14.05 34.94
C THR A 182 -3.23 12.59 34.95
N SER A 183 -4.18 12.21 34.08
CA SER A 183 -4.71 10.85 34.05
C SER A 183 -3.66 9.87 33.52
N PRO A 184 -3.44 8.71 34.18
CA PRO A 184 -2.53 7.67 33.66
C PRO A 184 -3.06 6.99 32.40
N ASP A 185 -4.36 7.13 32.12
CA ASP A 185 -5.05 6.57 30.96
C ASP A 185 -5.11 7.57 29.78
N VAL A 186 -4.39 8.69 29.88
CA VAL A 186 -4.17 9.65 28.79
C VAL A 186 -2.69 9.80 28.50
N LEU A 187 -2.33 9.73 27.23
CA LEU A 187 -0.99 10.04 26.75
C LEU A 187 -1.07 11.16 25.72
N VAL A 188 -0.43 12.29 26.05
CA VAL A 188 -0.26 13.42 25.12
C VAL A 188 1.18 13.42 24.65
N VAL A 189 1.37 13.24 23.35
CA VAL A 189 2.67 13.41 22.71
C VAL A 189 2.56 14.44 21.59
N GLY A 190 3.71 14.88 21.09
CA GLY A 190 3.74 15.73 19.91
C GLY A 190 5.05 15.61 19.17
N HIS A 191 5.08 16.21 17.99
CA HIS A 191 6.25 16.22 17.12
C HIS A 191 6.92 17.59 17.11
N PRO A 192 8.23 17.66 16.81
CA PRO A 192 8.99 18.92 16.86
C PRO A 192 8.67 19.87 15.69
N TYR A 193 7.89 19.42 14.72
CA TYR A 193 7.57 20.19 13.52
C TYR A 193 6.55 21.28 13.77
N ILE A 194 6.65 22.35 12.98
CA ILE A 194 5.69 23.45 12.98
C ILE A 194 4.33 22.98 12.43
N ASP A 195 4.37 22.03 11.50
CA ASP A 195 3.22 21.46 10.81
C ASP A 195 3.57 20.05 10.33
N ILE A 196 2.59 19.16 10.30
CA ILE A 196 2.75 17.77 9.86
C ILE A 196 3.37 17.60 8.46
N TRP A 197 3.27 18.62 7.59
CA TRP A 197 3.94 18.59 6.29
C TRP A 197 5.45 18.32 6.44
N GLN A 198 6.12 18.92 7.44
CA GLN A 198 7.56 18.74 7.64
C GLN A 198 7.94 17.33 8.07
N ALA A 199 6.99 16.53 8.55
CA ALA A 199 7.24 15.14 8.91
C ALA A 199 7.45 14.22 7.69
N VAL A 200 7.17 14.70 6.47
CA VAL A 200 7.48 13.99 5.23
C VAL A 200 8.91 14.30 4.82
N LYS A 201 9.71 13.26 4.54
CA LYS A 201 11.11 13.42 4.13
C LYS A 201 11.22 14.27 2.85
N PRO A 202 12.13 15.26 2.80
CA PRO A 202 12.37 16.09 1.61
C PRO A 202 12.62 15.28 0.32
N SER A 203 13.29 14.13 0.44
CA SER A 203 13.60 13.24 -0.68
C SER A 203 12.36 12.68 -1.38
N VAL A 204 11.26 12.47 -0.64
CA VAL A 204 9.96 11.99 -1.16
C VAL A 204 9.35 13.03 -2.10
N LEU A 205 9.51 14.31 -1.75
CA LEU A 205 9.01 15.45 -2.51
C LEU A 205 10.01 15.96 -3.54
N ARG A 206 11.22 15.37 -3.59
CA ARG A 206 12.34 15.80 -4.44
C ARG A 206 12.73 17.26 -4.21
N ILE A 207 12.67 17.70 -2.95
CA ILE A 207 13.15 19.00 -2.52
C ILE A 207 14.44 18.81 -1.69
N PRO A 208 15.38 19.77 -1.69
CA PRO A 208 16.63 19.64 -0.95
C PRO A 208 16.41 19.63 0.57
N ALA A 209 15.49 20.45 1.06
CA ALA A 209 15.06 20.55 2.45
C ALA A 209 13.72 21.28 2.51
N TRP A 210 13.01 21.17 3.64
CA TRP A 210 11.89 22.06 3.94
C TRP A 210 12.40 23.49 4.11
N PRO A 211 11.74 24.50 3.51
CA PRO A 211 12.17 25.88 3.64
C PRO A 211 11.90 26.42 5.04
N GLU A 212 12.77 27.32 5.50
CA GLU A 212 12.52 28.11 6.69
C GLU A 212 11.51 29.22 6.37
N VAL A 213 10.41 29.29 7.13
CA VAL A 213 9.41 30.33 6.99
C VAL A 213 9.60 31.39 8.08
N PRO A 214 9.74 32.68 7.72
CA PRO A 214 9.87 33.74 8.71
C PRO A 214 8.68 33.80 9.67
N ARG A 215 8.95 34.15 10.93
CA ARG A 215 7.89 34.36 11.92
C ARG A 215 6.90 35.43 11.46
N GLY A 216 5.62 35.21 11.73
CA GLY A 216 4.53 36.10 11.34
C GLY A 216 3.99 35.87 9.92
N VAL A 217 4.63 35.00 9.13
CA VAL A 217 4.08 34.50 7.87
C VAL A 217 3.34 33.20 8.15
N PRO A 218 2.09 33.03 7.68
CA PRO A 218 1.40 31.74 7.70
C PRO A 218 2.28 30.64 7.11
N TRP A 219 2.54 29.59 7.89
CA TRP A 219 3.63 28.65 7.60
C TRP A 219 3.41 27.92 6.27
N LYS A 220 2.20 27.41 6.01
CA LYS A 220 1.88 26.65 4.79
C LYS A 220 2.07 27.50 3.52
N GLU A 221 1.61 28.74 3.55
CA GLU A 221 1.73 29.72 2.48
C GLU A 221 3.19 30.12 2.25
N GLY A 222 3.96 30.31 3.34
CA GLY A 222 5.39 30.56 3.27
C GLY A 222 6.16 29.42 2.61
N VAL A 223 5.84 28.17 2.94
CA VAL A 223 6.43 26.99 2.31
C VAL A 223 6.12 26.92 0.83
N ILE A 224 4.84 27.08 0.46
CA ILE A 224 4.39 27.07 -0.95
C ILE A 224 5.16 28.13 -1.75
N ALA A 225 5.25 29.35 -1.24
CA ALA A 225 5.95 30.45 -1.88
C ALA A 225 7.46 30.16 -2.02
N ALA A 226 8.10 29.66 -0.96
CA ALA A 226 9.54 29.36 -0.96
C ALA A 226 9.91 28.19 -1.91
N LEU A 227 9.03 27.21 -2.06
CA LEU A 227 9.20 26.10 -3.02
C LEU A 227 8.79 26.48 -4.45
N GLY A 228 8.30 27.71 -4.67
CA GLY A 228 7.84 28.18 -5.98
C GLY A 228 6.59 27.45 -6.49
N TRP A 229 5.81 26.86 -5.58
CA TRP A 229 4.57 26.17 -5.93
C TRP A 229 3.46 27.19 -6.21
N ARG A 230 2.66 26.93 -7.25
CA ARG A 230 1.52 27.76 -7.66
C ARG A 230 0.22 27.02 -7.37
N MET A 231 -0.06 26.79 -6.10
CA MET A 231 -1.21 26.01 -5.64
C MET A 231 -1.61 26.43 -4.23
N GLU A 232 -2.85 26.15 -3.85
CA GLU A 232 -3.37 26.47 -2.51
C GLU A 232 -2.94 25.42 -1.47
N PRO A 233 -3.00 25.72 -0.15
CA PRO A 233 -2.62 24.78 0.91
C PRO A 233 -3.27 23.40 0.81
N ALA A 234 -4.56 23.32 0.48
CA ALA A 234 -5.24 22.04 0.29
C ALA A 234 -4.69 21.24 -0.90
N GLU A 235 -4.27 21.92 -1.97
CA GLU A 235 -3.67 21.28 -3.15
C GLU A 235 -2.25 20.79 -2.87
N ALA A 236 -1.47 21.62 -2.17
CA ALA A 236 -0.15 21.26 -1.69
C ALA A 236 -0.23 20.05 -0.76
N TRP A 237 -1.20 20.01 0.16
CA TRP A 237 -1.38 18.83 1.00
C TRP A 237 -1.71 17.56 0.21
N ARG A 238 -2.66 17.63 -0.74
CA ARG A 238 -2.97 16.49 -1.62
C ARG A 238 -1.73 16.00 -2.38
N ARG A 239 -0.88 16.92 -2.84
CA ARG A 239 0.39 16.60 -3.50
C ARG A 239 1.38 15.93 -2.54
N ILE A 240 1.56 16.47 -1.34
CA ILE A 240 2.48 15.94 -0.32
C ILE A 240 2.02 14.54 0.11
N LEU A 241 0.77 14.42 0.57
CA LEU A 241 0.19 13.17 0.99
C LEU A 241 0.23 12.14 -0.15
N GLY A 242 -0.03 12.55 -1.40
CA GLY A 242 0.02 11.69 -2.58
C GLY A 242 1.39 11.09 -2.87
N ALA A 243 2.49 11.74 -2.45
CA ALA A 243 3.85 11.24 -2.64
C ALA A 243 4.26 10.21 -1.59
N VAL A 244 3.68 10.28 -0.38
CA VAL A 244 3.93 9.32 0.70
C VAL A 244 3.33 7.97 0.34
N SER A 245 4.07 6.88 0.54
CA SER A 245 3.60 5.52 0.28
C SER A 245 3.70 4.62 1.51
N THR A 246 4.77 4.77 2.30
CA THR A 246 5.04 3.94 3.48
C THR A 246 5.68 4.76 4.60
N TYR A 247 5.75 4.19 5.80
CA TYR A 247 6.39 4.82 6.97
C TYR A 247 7.83 5.27 6.70
N THR A 248 8.56 4.63 5.79
CA THR A 248 9.95 5.01 5.49
C THR A 248 10.07 6.39 4.83
N ASP A 249 8.96 6.91 4.31
CA ASP A 249 8.86 8.25 3.72
C ASP A 249 8.72 9.35 4.77
N LEU A 250 8.56 8.98 6.05
CA LEU A 250 8.39 9.91 7.16
C LEU A 250 9.65 10.02 8.02
N GLU A 251 9.77 11.15 8.69
CA GLU A 251 10.85 11.41 9.62
C GLU A 251 10.69 10.61 10.93
N PRO A 252 11.79 10.06 11.50
CA PRO A 252 11.74 9.22 12.69
C PRO A 252 11.08 9.86 13.91
N GLU A 253 11.18 11.18 14.05
CA GLU A 253 10.61 11.94 15.17
C GLU A 253 9.08 11.88 15.19
N LEU A 254 8.42 11.80 14.03
CA LEU A 254 6.98 11.55 13.97
C LEU A 254 6.69 10.07 14.21
N LEU A 255 7.43 9.17 13.55
CA LEU A 255 7.22 7.73 13.65
C LEU A 255 7.23 7.26 15.11
N GLY A 256 8.27 7.62 15.86
CA GLY A 256 8.41 7.22 17.27
C GLY A 256 7.25 7.71 18.14
N ARG A 257 6.69 8.88 17.85
CA ARG A 257 5.55 9.45 18.59
C ARG A 257 4.24 8.73 18.29
N VAL A 258 4.01 8.38 17.02
CA VAL A 258 2.81 7.64 16.62
C VAL A 258 2.86 6.21 17.14
N GLU A 259 4.02 5.53 17.07
CA GLU A 259 4.17 4.18 17.63
C GLU A 259 3.96 4.19 19.16
N GLU A 260 4.52 5.17 19.87
CA GLU A 260 4.31 5.34 21.32
C GLU A 260 2.81 5.49 21.67
N LEU A 261 2.05 6.22 20.86
CA LEU A 261 0.59 6.34 21.01
C LEU A 261 -0.13 5.02 20.75
N ILE A 262 0.24 4.31 19.68
CA ILE A 262 -0.36 3.03 19.31
C ILE A 262 -0.14 2.01 20.42
N ASP A 263 1.10 1.87 20.89
CA ASP A 263 1.44 0.98 21.99
C ASP A 263 0.62 1.30 23.23
N PHE A 264 0.53 2.59 23.59
CA PHE A 264 -0.24 3.04 24.75
C PHE A 264 -1.73 2.70 24.65
N VAL A 265 -2.38 2.99 23.52
CA VAL A 265 -3.84 2.79 23.39
C VAL A 265 -4.24 1.33 23.16
N THR A 266 -3.28 0.48 22.80
CA THR A 266 -3.48 -0.95 22.54
C THR A 266 -3.02 -1.86 23.69
N GLU A 267 -2.32 -1.31 24.68
CA GLU A 267 -1.90 -2.01 25.90
C GLU A 267 -3.07 -2.77 26.54
N ALA A 268 -2.82 -4.00 26.97
CA ALA A 268 -3.81 -4.79 27.70
C ALA A 268 -4.04 -4.18 29.10
N PRO A 269 -5.29 -4.18 29.61
CA PRO A 269 -5.56 -3.77 30.99
C PRO A 269 -4.90 -4.68 32.03
#